data_AF-A0A2I0QF04-F1
#
_entry.id   AF-A0A2I0QF04-F1
#
_cell.length_a   1.000
_cell.length_b   1.000
_cell.length_c   1.000
_cell.angle_alpha   90.00
_cell.angle_beta   90.00
_cell.angle_gamma   90.00
#
_symmetry.space_group_name_H-M   'P 1'
#
loop_
_entity.id
_entity.type
_entity.pdbx_description
1 polymer ?
#
loop_
_entity_poly.entity_id
_entity_poly.type
_entity_poly.pdbx_seq_one_letter_code
_entity_poly.pdbx_strand_id
1 'polypeptide(L)'
;MLTICLQLKLLSSDGKKYDTDCANTENMFRIIQSIPSKKAEPFKRWLAKVGYERIQEIENPELAQDRVKTYYELKGYPKEWIDKRLRGIAIRQDLTDEWKNRDIKEANEFAILTNEISKATFGKTVKEYKEFKNIKRDEQNLRDNMNDWELILTMLGEKATTDITISKDSQGFEECKDSAIEGGTIAKNTRKEIEQKTGKSIISNENYLHLTEKKAKQIKHQDKEK
;
A
#
# COMPACT_ATOMS: atom_id res chain seq x y z
N MET A 1 33.76 -5.35 -16.37
CA MET A 1 32.46 -5.01 -16.98
C MET A 1 31.48 -6.18 -16.88
N LEU A 2 31.92 -7.44 -17.06
CA LEU A 2 31.14 -8.68 -16.85
C LEU A 2 30.53 -8.87 -15.44
N THR A 3 30.95 -8.11 -14.43
CA THR A 3 30.48 -8.27 -13.04
C THR A 3 29.16 -7.55 -12.75
N ILE A 4 28.70 -6.64 -13.63
CA ILE A 4 27.50 -5.83 -13.38
C ILE A 4 26.28 -6.35 -14.18
N CYS A 5 26.52 -7.03 -15.31
CA CYS A 5 25.48 -7.68 -16.09
C CYS A 5 25.50 -9.20 -15.85
N LEU A 6 24.32 -9.81 -15.78
CA LEU A 6 24.12 -11.26 -15.74
C LEU A 6 23.61 -11.72 -17.10
N GLN A 7 24.17 -12.79 -17.64
CA GLN A 7 23.66 -13.38 -18.88
C GLN A 7 22.46 -14.26 -18.59
N LEU A 8 21.31 -13.91 -19.19
CA LEU A 8 20.09 -14.68 -19.11
C LEU A 8 19.64 -15.12 -20.51
N LYS A 9 19.09 -16.33 -20.60
CA LYS A 9 18.53 -16.87 -21.85
C LYS A 9 17.18 -16.24 -22.15
N LEU A 10 17.16 -15.22 -23.00
CA LEU A 10 15.95 -14.54 -23.43
C LEU A 10 15.46 -15.07 -24.78
N LEU A 11 14.15 -15.09 -24.96
CA LEU A 11 13.50 -15.49 -26.22
C LEU A 11 13.66 -14.39 -27.26
N SER A 12 14.15 -14.74 -28.44
CA SER A 12 14.28 -13.84 -29.60
C SER A 12 13.07 -13.95 -30.53
N SER A 13 12.97 -13.05 -31.51
CA SER A 13 11.88 -12.99 -32.50
C SER A 13 11.77 -14.24 -33.38
N ASP A 14 12.82 -15.07 -33.43
CA ASP A 14 12.85 -16.36 -34.14
C ASP A 14 12.44 -17.56 -33.26
N GLY A 15 12.02 -17.31 -32.02
CA GLY A 15 11.62 -18.33 -31.05
C GLY A 15 12.78 -19.08 -30.39
N LYS A 16 14.04 -18.75 -30.72
CA LYS A 16 15.22 -19.34 -30.06
C LYS A 16 15.61 -18.53 -28.82
N LYS A 17 16.31 -19.17 -27.88
CA LYS A 17 16.81 -18.52 -26.66
C LYS A 17 18.29 -18.20 -26.77
N TYR A 18 18.67 -16.96 -26.47
CA TYR A 18 20.05 -16.48 -26.54
C TYR A 18 20.48 -15.86 -25.22
N ASP A 19 21.76 -16.05 -24.87
CA ASP A 19 22.36 -15.39 -23.72
C ASP A 19 22.44 -13.89 -23.98
N THR A 20 21.73 -13.11 -23.16
CA THR A 20 21.62 -11.66 -23.27
C THR A 20 22.04 -11.02 -21.95
N ASP A 21 22.87 -9.99 -22.02
CA ASP A 21 23.30 -9.22 -20.85
C ASP A 21 22.09 -8.49 -20.24
N CYS A 22 21.76 -8.85 -19.01
CA CYS A 22 20.66 -8.28 -18.23
C CYS A 22 21.20 -7.62 -16.97
N ALA A 23 20.56 -6.54 -16.53
CA ALA A 23 20.87 -5.89 -15.27
C ALA A 23 19.57 -5.57 -14.52
N ASN A 24 19.55 -5.82 -13.22
CA ASN A 24 18.50 -5.32 -12.35
C ASN A 24 18.69 -3.80 -12.10
N THR A 25 17.74 -3.17 -11.42
CA THR A 25 17.77 -1.72 -11.16
C THR A 25 19.04 -1.27 -10.42
N GLU A 26 19.48 -2.03 -9.41
CA GLU A 26 20.70 -1.72 -8.66
C GLU A 26 21.94 -1.75 -9.56
N ASN A 27 22.10 -2.82 -10.34
CA ASN A 27 23.19 -2.96 -11.30
C ASN A 27 23.15 -1.87 -12.37
N MET A 28 21.95 -1.46 -12.81
CA MET A 28 21.81 -0.35 -13.75
C MET A 28 22.31 0.97 -13.15
N PHE A 29 22.03 1.25 -11.87
CA PHE A 29 22.60 2.41 -11.20
C PHE A 29 24.13 2.33 -11.09
N ARG A 30 24.69 1.13 -10.87
CA ARG A 30 26.15 0.92 -10.88
C ARG A 30 26.76 1.15 -12.27
N ILE A 31 26.09 0.70 -13.34
CA ILE A 31 26.50 1.02 -14.72
C ILE A 31 26.54 2.53 -14.92
N ILE A 32 25.46 3.25 -14.58
CA ILE A 32 25.38 4.71 -14.71
C ILE A 32 26.52 5.42 -13.96
N GLN A 33 26.84 4.97 -12.74
CA GLN A 33 27.97 5.50 -11.97
C GLN A 33 29.32 5.30 -12.67
N SER A 34 29.51 4.17 -13.37
CA SER A 34 30.76 3.84 -14.07
C SER A 34 30.99 4.61 -15.38
N ILE A 35 29.96 5.24 -15.96
CA ILE A 35 30.08 5.93 -17.25
C ILE A 35 30.95 7.19 -17.09
N PRO A 36 32.11 7.31 -17.78
CA PRO A 36 33.03 8.45 -17.62
C PRO A 36 32.62 9.69 -18.44
N SER A 37 31.32 9.85 -18.74
CA SER A 37 30.79 10.93 -19.59
C SER A 37 30.11 12.01 -18.78
N LYS A 38 30.34 13.28 -19.14
CA LYS A 38 29.60 14.44 -18.60
C LYS A 38 28.09 14.33 -18.82
N LYS A 39 27.63 13.57 -19.82
CA LYS A 39 26.20 13.32 -20.06
C LYS A 39 25.54 12.49 -18.95
N ALA A 40 26.31 11.69 -18.22
CA ALA A 40 25.79 10.92 -17.08
C ALA A 40 25.75 11.73 -15.78
N GLU A 41 26.39 12.91 -15.73
CA GLU A 41 26.52 13.73 -14.52
C GLU A 41 25.18 14.11 -13.88
N PRO A 42 24.11 14.49 -14.63
CA PRO A 42 22.81 14.76 -14.02
C PRO A 42 22.26 13.57 -13.22
N PHE A 43 22.43 12.34 -13.72
CA PHE A 43 22.00 11.13 -13.03
C PHE A 43 22.86 10.84 -11.79
N LYS A 44 24.18 11.06 -11.87
CA LYS A 44 25.08 10.88 -10.72
C LYS A 44 24.78 11.88 -9.60
N ARG A 45 24.51 13.14 -9.95
CA ARG A 45 24.07 14.17 -8.99
C ARG A 45 22.73 13.81 -8.35
N TRP A 46 21.80 13.30 -9.15
CA TRP A 46 20.53 12.82 -8.61
C TRP A 46 20.74 11.65 -7.63
N LEU A 47 21.57 10.65 -7.97
CA LEU A 47 21.91 9.56 -7.05
C LEU A 47 22.58 10.05 -5.76
N ALA A 48 23.51 11.00 -5.87
CA ALA A 48 24.18 11.61 -4.71
C ALA A 48 23.18 12.36 -3.82
N LYS A 49 22.25 13.12 -4.42
CA LYS A 49 21.17 13.80 -3.71
C LYS A 49 20.28 12.80 -2.96
N VAL A 50 19.83 11.74 -3.62
CA VAL A 50 19.00 10.70 -2.97
C VAL A 50 19.76 10.04 -1.82
N GLY A 51 21.04 9.73 -1.99
CA GLY A 51 21.88 9.17 -0.93
C GLY A 51 22.03 10.11 0.27
N TYR A 52 22.25 11.40 0.01
CA TYR A 52 22.32 12.43 1.05
C TYR A 52 20.99 12.56 1.81
N GLU A 53 19.87 12.62 1.09
CA GLU A 53 18.52 12.66 1.70
C GLU A 53 18.28 11.45 2.61
N ARG A 54 18.79 10.26 2.29
CA ARG A 54 18.69 9.09 3.19
C ARG A 54 19.47 9.26 4.48
N ILE A 55 20.66 9.87 4.42
CA ILE A 55 21.46 10.14 5.62
C ILE A 55 20.72 11.14 6.51
N GLN A 56 20.18 12.21 5.93
CA GLN A 56 19.40 13.20 6.67
C GLN A 56 18.17 12.58 7.35
N GLU A 57 17.54 11.59 6.73
CA GLU A 57 16.40 10.89 7.33
C GLU A 57 16.76 9.93 8.46
N ILE A 58 17.98 9.38 8.44
CA ILE A 58 18.47 8.59 9.58
C ILE A 58 18.69 9.51 10.78
N GLU A 59 19.18 10.73 10.55
CA GLU A 59 19.37 11.74 11.59
C GLU A 59 18.03 12.34 12.07
N ASN A 60 17.09 12.58 11.15
CA ASN A 60 15.76 13.08 11.43
C ASN A 60 14.67 12.25 10.71
N PRO A 61 14.12 11.21 11.37
CA PRO A 61 13.10 10.34 10.80
C PRO A 61 11.80 11.05 10.35
N GLU A 62 11.48 12.23 10.89
CA GLU A 62 10.29 12.99 10.47
C GLU A 62 10.35 13.38 8.98
N LEU A 63 11.57 13.60 8.46
CA LEU A 63 11.78 13.87 7.02
C LEU A 63 11.28 12.71 6.15
N ALA A 64 11.42 11.47 6.61
CA ALA A 64 10.93 10.31 5.89
C ALA A 64 9.39 10.29 5.86
N GLN A 65 8.75 10.67 6.97
CA GLN A 65 7.30 10.78 7.04
C GLN A 65 6.76 11.87 6.10
N ASP A 66 7.41 13.04 6.07
CA ASP A 66 7.04 14.13 5.17
C ASP A 66 7.25 13.78 3.69
N ARG A 67 8.29 13.00 3.39
CA ARG A 67 8.47 12.47 2.04
C ARG A 67 7.35 11.50 1.64
N VAL A 68 6.86 10.67 2.55
CA VAL A 68 5.70 9.81 2.27
C VAL A 68 4.46 10.66 1.96
N LYS A 69 4.20 11.73 2.74
CA LYS A 69 3.12 12.68 2.43
C LYS A 69 3.28 13.26 1.03
N THR A 70 4.47 13.76 0.72
CA THR A 70 4.80 14.34 -0.59
C THR A 70 4.54 13.36 -1.74
N TYR A 71 4.87 12.08 -1.58
CA TYR A 71 4.60 11.07 -2.61
C TYR A 71 3.11 10.86 -2.88
N TYR A 72 2.28 10.90 -1.84
CA TYR A 72 0.84 10.83 -2.03
C TYR A 72 0.28 12.14 -2.61
N GLU A 73 0.79 13.30 -2.20
CA GLU A 73 0.40 14.60 -2.79
C GLU A 73 0.71 14.65 -4.28
N LEU A 74 1.90 14.20 -4.70
CA LEU A 74 2.29 14.11 -6.11
C LEU A 74 1.41 13.15 -6.93
N LYS A 75 0.84 12.14 -6.29
CA LYS A 75 -0.17 11.25 -6.90
C LYS A 75 -1.57 11.88 -6.94
N GLY A 76 -1.76 13.05 -6.33
CA GLY A 76 -2.99 13.85 -6.31
C GLY A 76 -3.88 13.66 -5.08
N TYR A 77 -3.43 12.93 -4.04
CA TYR A 77 -4.29 12.56 -2.93
C TYR A 77 -4.59 13.79 -2.04
N PRO A 78 -5.82 13.95 -1.53
CA PRO A 78 -6.15 15.02 -0.58
C PRO A 78 -5.36 14.88 0.73
N LYS A 79 -4.89 15.99 1.30
CA LYS A 79 -4.14 15.99 2.59
C LYS A 79 -4.86 15.25 3.71
N GLU A 80 -6.17 15.49 3.90
CA GLU A 80 -6.95 14.78 4.92
C GLU A 80 -7.00 13.26 4.71
N TRP A 81 -7.01 12.81 3.45
CA TRP A 81 -6.95 11.39 3.12
C TRP A 81 -5.57 10.82 3.43
N ILE A 82 -4.50 11.58 3.14
CA ILE A 82 -3.11 11.20 3.42
C ILE A 82 -2.91 10.99 4.93
N ASP A 83 -3.39 11.91 5.76
CA ASP A 83 -3.26 11.81 7.21
C ASP A 83 -3.97 10.56 7.76
N LYS A 84 -5.18 10.26 7.25
CA LYS A 84 -5.92 9.02 7.59
C LYS A 84 -5.13 7.79 7.14
N ARG A 85 -4.59 7.81 5.92
CA ARG A 85 -3.82 6.69 5.37
C ARG A 85 -2.57 6.41 6.19
N LEU A 86 -1.84 7.44 6.61
CA LEU A 86 -0.66 7.32 7.47
C LEU A 86 -1.00 6.71 8.83
N ARG A 87 -2.09 7.14 9.47
CA ARG A 87 -2.59 6.52 10.71
C ARG A 87 -2.93 5.04 10.50
N GLY A 88 -3.56 4.71 9.37
CA GLY A 88 -3.83 3.32 9.01
C GLY A 88 -2.57 2.48 8.76
N ILE A 89 -1.46 3.06 8.32
CA ILE A 89 -0.16 2.34 8.25
C ILE A 89 0.30 1.97 9.65
N ALA A 90 0.23 2.90 10.61
CA ALA A 90 0.63 2.66 11.99
C ALA A 90 -0.22 1.56 12.64
N ILE A 91 -1.56 1.64 12.53
CA ILE A 91 -2.47 0.62 13.07
C ILE A 91 -2.20 -0.77 12.48
N ARG A 92 -1.94 -0.84 11.16
CA ARG A 92 -1.59 -2.10 10.52
C ARG A 92 -0.24 -2.63 11.00
N GLN A 93 0.74 -1.75 11.22
CA GLN A 93 2.05 -2.13 11.72
C GLN A 93 1.93 -2.76 13.12
N ASP A 94 1.19 -2.11 14.02
CA ASP A 94 0.90 -2.62 15.36
C ASP A 94 0.26 -4.02 15.31
N LEU A 95 -0.75 -4.22 14.45
CA LEU A 95 -1.38 -5.52 14.24
C LEU A 95 -0.39 -6.58 13.76
N THR A 96 0.45 -6.26 12.77
CA THR A 96 1.42 -7.23 12.25
C THR A 96 2.53 -7.53 13.25
N ASP A 97 2.92 -6.57 14.09
CA ASP A 97 3.91 -6.79 15.13
C ASP A 97 3.33 -7.64 16.27
N GLU A 98 2.06 -7.43 16.61
CA GLU A 98 1.36 -8.31 17.55
C GLU A 98 1.32 -9.76 17.03
N TRP A 99 0.96 -9.98 15.77
CA TRP A 99 0.99 -11.33 15.19
C TRP A 99 2.38 -11.97 15.20
N LYS A 100 3.45 -11.20 14.96
CA LYS A 100 4.84 -11.71 15.09
C LYS A 100 5.15 -12.15 16.52
N ASN A 101 4.64 -11.42 17.51
CA ASN A 101 4.77 -11.79 18.92
C ASN A 101 4.00 -13.08 19.26
N ARG A 102 3.01 -13.46 18.44
CA ARG A 102 2.25 -14.73 18.54
C ARG A 102 2.80 -15.85 17.65
N ASP A 103 4.07 -15.75 17.27
CA ASP A 103 4.80 -16.69 16.42
C ASP A 103 4.30 -16.82 14.96
N ILE A 104 3.51 -15.86 14.48
CA ILE A 104 3.07 -15.80 13.08
C ILE A 104 4.12 -15.03 12.29
N LYS A 105 4.85 -15.73 11.42
CA LYS A 105 6.05 -15.19 10.76
C LYS A 105 5.98 -15.25 9.25
N GLU A 106 5.07 -16.04 8.69
CA GLU A 106 5.01 -16.22 7.25
C GLU A 106 4.11 -15.16 6.57
N ALA A 107 4.53 -14.68 5.40
CA ALA A 107 3.81 -13.62 4.67
C ALA A 107 2.42 -14.07 4.16
N ASN A 108 2.27 -15.36 3.86
CA ASN A 108 0.99 -16.02 3.53
C ASN A 108 0.01 -15.96 4.72
N GLU A 109 0.45 -16.20 5.95
CA GLU A 109 -0.38 -16.17 7.15
C GLU A 109 -0.93 -14.76 7.39
N PHE A 110 -0.08 -13.72 7.32
CA PHE A 110 -0.53 -12.33 7.40
C PHE A 110 -1.55 -11.98 6.32
N ALA A 111 -1.38 -12.52 5.11
CA ALA A 111 -2.32 -12.31 4.02
C ALA A 111 -3.68 -12.99 4.30
N ILE A 112 -3.67 -14.19 4.88
CA ILE A 112 -4.90 -14.90 5.28
C ILE A 112 -5.62 -14.16 6.41
N LEU A 113 -4.93 -13.76 7.47
CA LEU A 113 -5.53 -13.02 8.58
C LEU A 113 -6.09 -11.66 8.11
N THR A 114 -5.36 -10.95 7.25
CA THR A 114 -5.86 -9.72 6.63
C THR A 114 -7.12 -9.99 5.78
N ASN A 115 -7.17 -11.12 5.07
CA ASN A 115 -8.36 -11.53 4.33
C ASN A 115 -9.55 -11.83 5.23
N GLU A 116 -9.34 -12.46 6.39
CA GLU A 116 -10.42 -12.72 7.35
C GLU A 116 -11.02 -11.42 7.89
N ILE A 117 -10.18 -10.44 8.28
CA ILE A 117 -10.66 -9.11 8.70
C ILE A 117 -11.47 -8.45 7.58
N SER A 118 -10.95 -8.44 6.35
CA SER A 118 -11.63 -7.84 5.19
C SER A 118 -12.96 -8.54 4.89
N LYS A 119 -12.96 -9.88 4.92
CA LYS A 119 -14.14 -10.69 4.63
C LYS A 119 -15.21 -10.53 5.69
N ALA A 120 -14.83 -10.51 6.97
CA ALA A 120 -15.76 -10.24 8.05
C ALA A 120 -16.35 -8.82 7.93
N THR A 121 -15.51 -7.80 7.71
CA THR A 121 -15.93 -6.38 7.64
C THR A 121 -16.82 -6.09 6.43
N PHE A 122 -16.36 -6.46 5.24
CA PHE A 122 -16.92 -6.02 3.95
C PHE A 122 -17.61 -7.14 3.16
N GLY A 123 -17.54 -8.39 3.64
CA GLY A 123 -18.05 -9.55 2.90
C GLY A 123 -17.17 -9.93 1.69
N LYS A 124 -15.93 -9.43 1.62
CA LYS A 124 -15.00 -9.65 0.50
C LYS A 124 -13.58 -9.85 1.01
N THR A 125 -12.88 -10.84 0.48
CA THR A 125 -11.42 -10.93 0.61
C THR A 125 -10.74 -9.73 -0.05
N VAL A 126 -9.46 -9.49 0.24
CA VAL A 126 -8.71 -8.36 -0.35
C VAL A 126 -8.73 -8.44 -1.88
N LYS A 127 -8.58 -9.64 -2.45
CA LYS A 127 -8.60 -9.84 -3.90
C LYS A 127 -9.97 -9.50 -4.51
N GLU A 128 -11.04 -10.08 -3.98
CA GLU A 128 -12.41 -9.79 -4.43
C GLU A 128 -12.76 -8.32 -4.29
N TYR A 129 -12.23 -7.65 -3.27
CA TYR A 129 -12.47 -6.22 -3.06
C TYR A 129 -11.69 -5.35 -4.06
N LYS A 130 -10.45 -5.73 -4.41
CA LYS A 130 -9.71 -5.07 -5.51
C LYS A 130 -10.47 -5.20 -6.83
N GLU A 131 -11.00 -6.38 -7.13
CA GLU A 131 -11.81 -6.64 -8.33
C GLU A 131 -13.10 -5.79 -8.32
N PHE A 132 -13.82 -5.76 -7.19
CA PHE A 132 -15.02 -4.95 -7.02
C PHE A 132 -14.76 -3.45 -7.24
N LYS A 133 -13.57 -2.96 -6.89
CA LYS A 133 -13.13 -1.58 -7.11
C LYS A 133 -12.46 -1.35 -8.47
N ASN A 134 -12.49 -2.33 -9.38
CA ASN A 134 -11.90 -2.24 -10.72
C ASN A 134 -10.41 -1.84 -10.69
N ILE A 135 -9.65 -2.36 -9.71
CA ILE A 135 -8.22 -2.13 -9.58
C ILE A 135 -7.50 -3.08 -10.54
N LYS A 136 -7.07 -2.55 -11.69
CA LYS A 136 -6.53 -3.35 -12.82
C LYS A 136 -5.10 -3.84 -12.63
N ARG A 137 -4.35 -3.23 -11.72
CA ARG A 137 -2.94 -3.52 -11.48
C ARG A 137 -2.80 -4.21 -10.14
N ASP A 138 -2.29 -5.44 -10.12
CA ASP A 138 -2.13 -6.21 -8.88
C ASP A 138 -1.23 -5.49 -7.87
N GLU A 139 -0.29 -4.65 -8.34
CA GLU A 139 0.62 -3.87 -7.49
C GLU A 139 -0.07 -2.71 -6.78
N GLN A 140 -1.28 -2.30 -7.19
CA GLN A 140 -2.00 -1.22 -6.52
C GLN A 140 -2.57 -1.71 -5.18
N ASN A 141 -2.35 -0.90 -4.14
CA ASN A 141 -2.86 -1.18 -2.81
C ASN A 141 -4.38 -0.94 -2.73
N LEU A 142 -5.12 -1.86 -2.11
CA LEU A 142 -6.57 -1.72 -1.91
C LEU A 142 -6.91 -0.49 -1.07
N ARG A 143 -6.19 -0.26 0.03
CA ARG A 143 -6.43 0.85 0.96
C ARG A 143 -6.21 2.21 0.29
N ASP A 144 -5.31 2.27 -0.68
CA ASP A 144 -5.07 3.48 -1.48
C ASP A 144 -6.24 3.80 -2.43
N ASN A 145 -7.20 2.90 -2.58
CA ASN A 145 -8.38 3.04 -3.44
C ASN A 145 -9.71 2.97 -2.66
N MET A 146 -9.63 2.97 -1.33
CA MET A 146 -10.80 2.98 -0.45
C MET A 146 -11.28 4.41 -0.19
N ASN A 147 -12.59 4.56 -0.05
CA ASN A 147 -13.21 5.79 0.42
C ASN A 147 -12.98 5.97 1.94
N ASP A 148 -13.38 7.13 2.45
CA ASP A 148 -13.15 7.52 3.84
C ASP A 148 -13.71 6.51 4.85
N TRP A 149 -14.95 6.05 4.66
CA TRP A 149 -15.57 5.08 5.57
C TRP A 149 -14.93 3.70 5.45
N GLU A 150 -14.56 3.27 4.24
CA GLU A 150 -13.86 2.00 4.03
C GLU A 150 -12.49 2.00 4.74
N LEU A 151 -11.74 3.11 4.70
CA LEU A 151 -10.50 3.27 5.46
C LEU A 151 -10.74 3.23 6.98
N ILE A 152 -11.74 3.96 7.48
CA ILE A 152 -12.07 4.00 8.91
C ILE A 152 -12.46 2.61 9.43
N LEU A 153 -13.32 1.89 8.70
CA LEU A 153 -13.75 0.55 9.08
C LEU A 153 -12.61 -0.47 9.00
N THR A 154 -11.69 -0.30 8.04
CA THR A 154 -10.48 -1.13 7.99
C THR A 154 -9.61 -0.91 9.22
N MET A 155 -9.35 0.35 9.59
CA MET A 155 -8.60 0.69 10.80
C MET A 155 -9.28 0.18 12.07
N LEU A 156 -10.61 0.30 12.17
CA LEU A 156 -11.39 -0.22 13.29
C LEU A 156 -11.25 -1.74 13.40
N GLY A 157 -11.40 -2.47 12.29
CA GLY A 157 -11.26 -3.93 12.28
C GLY A 157 -9.86 -4.37 12.66
N GLU A 158 -8.83 -3.73 12.10
CA GLU A 158 -7.43 -4.03 12.42
C GLU A 158 -7.11 -3.75 13.89
N LYS A 159 -7.50 -2.59 14.42
CA LYS A 159 -7.27 -2.24 15.83
C LYS A 159 -8.04 -3.15 16.79
N ALA A 160 -9.30 -3.45 16.47
CA ALA A 160 -10.10 -4.36 17.28
C ALA A 160 -9.50 -5.77 17.30
N THR A 161 -8.99 -6.28 16.16
CA THR A 161 -8.28 -7.55 16.13
C THR A 161 -7.07 -7.55 17.05
N THR A 162 -6.22 -6.51 17.01
CA THR A 162 -5.07 -6.39 17.93
C THR A 162 -5.51 -6.45 19.38
N ASP A 163 -6.51 -5.66 19.76
CA ASP A 163 -6.96 -5.57 21.16
C ASP A 163 -7.60 -6.88 21.63
N ILE A 164 -8.32 -7.59 20.76
CA ILE A 164 -8.88 -8.91 21.05
C ILE A 164 -7.78 -9.96 21.20
N THR A 165 -6.80 -9.99 20.29
CA THR A 165 -5.66 -10.90 20.36
C THR A 165 -4.91 -10.74 21.69
N ILE A 166 -4.68 -9.49 22.12
CA ILE A 166 -4.08 -9.19 23.43
C ILE A 166 -4.98 -9.65 24.57
N SER A 167 -6.26 -9.28 24.53
CA SER A 167 -7.20 -9.56 25.63
C SER A 167 -7.47 -11.05 25.84
N LYS A 168 -7.44 -11.86 24.77
CA LYS A 168 -7.64 -13.31 24.83
C LYS A 168 -6.35 -14.08 25.02
N ASP A 169 -5.23 -13.38 24.97
CA ASP A 169 -3.90 -13.96 24.86
C ASP A 169 -3.79 -15.01 23.74
N SER A 170 -4.39 -14.72 22.57
CA SER A 170 -4.44 -15.67 21.46
C SER A 170 -3.06 -16.07 20.97
N GLN A 171 -2.81 -17.37 20.84
CA GLN A 171 -1.52 -17.93 20.44
C GLN A 171 -1.60 -18.63 19.09
N GLY A 172 -0.56 -18.43 18.27
CA GLY A 172 -0.45 -19.07 16.97
C GLY A 172 -1.54 -18.65 15.98
N PHE A 173 -1.52 -19.32 14.83
CA PHE A 173 -2.30 -18.90 13.67
C PHE A 173 -3.82 -19.01 13.86
N GLU A 174 -4.32 -20.15 14.35
CA GLU A 174 -5.78 -20.39 14.41
C GLU A 174 -6.47 -19.47 15.44
N GLU A 175 -5.89 -19.24 16.62
CA GLU A 175 -6.51 -18.34 17.61
C GLU A 175 -6.43 -16.86 17.15
N CYS A 176 -5.34 -16.47 16.48
CA CYS A 176 -5.22 -15.15 15.88
C CYS A 176 -6.21 -14.97 14.71
N LYS A 177 -6.54 -16.05 13.99
CA LYS A 177 -7.56 -16.04 12.95
C LYS A 177 -8.96 -15.84 13.53
N ASP A 178 -9.27 -16.47 14.66
CA ASP A 178 -10.52 -16.21 15.38
C ASP A 178 -10.60 -14.73 15.83
N SER A 179 -9.51 -14.19 16.39
CA SER A 179 -9.40 -12.77 16.72
C SER A 179 -9.58 -11.85 15.49
N ALA A 180 -9.05 -12.25 14.33
CA ALA A 180 -9.20 -11.53 13.07
C ALA A 180 -10.67 -11.48 12.60
N ILE A 181 -11.38 -12.61 12.71
CA ILE A 181 -12.80 -12.71 12.38
C ILE A 181 -13.63 -11.85 13.34
N GLU A 182 -13.33 -11.86 14.63
CA GLU A 182 -14.04 -11.07 15.64
C GLU A 182 -13.83 -9.57 15.46
N GLY A 183 -12.58 -9.12 15.28
CA GLY A 183 -12.28 -7.71 15.02
C GLY A 183 -12.94 -7.20 13.74
N GLY A 184 -12.90 -7.99 12.65
CA GLY A 184 -13.63 -7.67 11.43
C GLY A 184 -15.16 -7.69 11.62
N THR A 185 -15.69 -8.51 12.52
CA THR A 185 -17.13 -8.54 12.86
C THR A 185 -17.56 -7.28 13.62
N ILE A 186 -16.71 -6.73 14.48
CA ILE A 186 -16.97 -5.42 15.13
C ILE A 186 -17.08 -4.32 14.07
N ALA A 187 -16.15 -4.28 13.11
CA ALA A 187 -16.20 -3.32 12.01
C ALA A 187 -17.43 -3.55 11.12
N LYS A 188 -17.81 -4.80 10.84
CA LYS A 188 -19.05 -5.14 10.12
C LYS A 188 -20.30 -4.62 10.83
N ASN A 189 -20.39 -4.79 12.15
CA ASN A 189 -21.55 -4.35 12.93
C ASN A 189 -21.66 -2.83 12.88
N THR A 190 -20.54 -2.14 13.10
CA THR A 190 -20.44 -0.68 12.97
C THR A 190 -20.87 -0.20 11.59
N ARG A 191 -20.36 -0.84 10.52
CA ARG A 191 -20.75 -0.56 9.14
C ARG A 191 -22.26 -0.67 8.95
N LYS A 192 -22.85 -1.80 9.35
CA LYS A 192 -24.29 -2.06 9.18
C LYS A 192 -25.15 -1.05 9.95
N GLU A 193 -24.73 -0.68 11.15
CA GLU A 193 -25.45 0.31 11.95
C GLU A 193 -25.46 1.68 11.27
N ILE A 194 -24.31 2.12 10.74
CA ILE A 194 -24.24 3.39 9.98
C ILE A 194 -25.08 3.30 8.70
N GLU A 195 -24.96 2.22 7.93
CA GLU A 195 -25.75 2.00 6.71
C GLU A 195 -27.25 2.03 7.01
N GLN A 196 -27.69 1.44 8.13
CA GLN A 196 -29.09 1.46 8.57
C GLN A 196 -29.56 2.88 8.93
N LYS A 197 -28.74 3.66 9.65
CA LYS A 197 -29.10 5.02 10.07
C LYS A 197 -29.05 6.04 8.94
N THR A 198 -28.16 5.85 7.98
CA THR A 198 -27.96 6.78 6.85
C THR A 198 -28.77 6.40 5.61
N GLY A 199 -29.23 5.15 5.50
CA GLY A 199 -29.91 4.61 4.33
C GLY A 199 -29.01 4.44 3.11
N LYS A 200 -27.68 4.54 3.26
CA LYS A 200 -26.70 4.49 2.17
C LYS A 200 -25.68 3.39 2.43
N SER A 201 -25.30 2.65 1.38
CA SER A 201 -24.18 1.71 1.43
C SER A 201 -22.87 2.46 1.65
N ILE A 202 -22.04 1.98 2.57
CA ILE A 202 -20.69 2.50 2.79
C ILE A 202 -19.73 1.96 1.73
N ILE A 203 -19.91 0.69 1.36
CA ILE A 203 -19.10 0.01 0.35
C ILE A 203 -19.46 0.58 -1.02
N SER A 204 -18.45 0.96 -1.79
CA SER A 204 -18.61 1.51 -3.14
C SER A 204 -17.58 0.95 -4.11
N ASN A 205 -17.96 0.82 -5.39
CA ASN A 205 -17.04 0.44 -6.46
C ASN A 205 -16.22 1.63 -6.97
N GLU A 206 -16.44 2.85 -6.46
CA GLU A 206 -15.59 4.00 -6.76
C GLU A 206 -14.17 3.74 -6.23
N ASN A 207 -13.18 4.08 -7.06
CA ASN A 207 -11.76 4.02 -6.73
C ASN A 207 -11.10 5.39 -6.91
N TYR A 208 -9.83 5.49 -6.55
CA TYR A 208 -9.10 6.76 -6.55
C TYR A 208 -8.97 7.42 -7.94
N LEU A 209 -9.01 6.65 -9.03
CA LEU A 209 -8.98 7.22 -10.39
C LEU A 209 -10.23 8.07 -10.66
N HIS A 210 -11.38 7.71 -10.09
CA HIS A 210 -12.59 8.54 -10.19
C HIS A 210 -12.58 9.76 -9.26
N LEU A 211 -11.85 9.71 -8.15
CA LEU A 211 -11.68 10.86 -7.24
C LEU A 211 -10.81 11.96 -7.87
N THR A 212 -9.76 11.59 -8.60
CA THR A 212 -8.92 12.53 -9.36
C THR A 212 -9.65 13.13 -10.56
N GLU A 213 -10.45 12.34 -11.29
CA GLU A 213 -11.31 12.85 -12.37
C GLU A 213 -12.41 13.80 -11.89
N LYS A 214 -13.09 13.49 -10.77
CA LYS A 214 -14.12 14.38 -10.18
C LYS A 214 -13.50 15.71 -9.72
N LYS A 215 -12.34 15.69 -9.04
CA LYS A 215 -11.63 16.92 -8.67
C LYS A 215 -11.16 17.71 -9.88
N ALA A 216 -10.62 17.05 -10.90
CA ALA A 216 -10.22 17.71 -12.14
C ALA A 216 -11.41 18.35 -12.87
N LYS A 217 -12.60 17.74 -12.81
CA LYS A 217 -13.85 18.31 -13.35
C LYS A 217 -14.38 19.49 -12.51
N GLN A 218 -14.27 19.43 -11.19
CA GLN A 218 -14.69 20.52 -10.29
C GLN A 218 -13.79 21.77 -10.42
N ILE A 219 -12.47 21.59 -10.52
CA ILE A 219 -11.51 22.69 -10.74
C ILE A 219 -11.80 23.38 -12.09
N LYS A 220 -12.05 22.60 -13.16
CA LYS A 220 -12.44 23.13 -14.48
C LYS A 220 -13.79 23.85 -14.50
N HIS A 221 -14.69 23.56 -13.54
CA HIS A 221 -15.97 24.26 -13.43
C HIS A 221 -15.80 25.61 -12.71
N GLN A 222 -14.98 25.64 -11.65
CA GLN A 222 -14.65 26.87 -10.93
C GLN A 222 -13.86 27.89 -11.76
N ASP A 223 -13.01 27.42 -12.68
CA ASP A 223 -12.28 28.28 -13.62
C ASP A 223 -13.14 28.78 -14.79
N LYS A 224 -14.36 28.25 -14.98
CA LYS A 224 -15.32 28.71 -16.01
C LYS A 224 -16.37 29.68 -15.47
N GLU A 225 -16.49 29.80 -14.15
CA GLU A 225 -17.44 30.67 -13.45
C GLU A 225 -16.77 31.96 -12.90
N LYS A 226 -15.49 32.17 -13.21
CA LYS A 226 -14.76 33.44 -13.03
C LYS A 226 -14.48 34.07 -14.38
#